data_AF-A0A2N7X852-F1
#
_entry.id   AF-A0A2N7X852-F1
#
_cell.length_a   1.000
_cell.length_b   1.000
_cell.length_c   1.000
_cell.angle_alpha   90.00
_cell.angle_beta   90.00
_cell.angle_gamma   90.00
#
_symmetry.space_group_name_H-M   'P 1'
#
loop_
_entity.id
_entity.type
_entity.pdbx_description
1 polymer ?
#
loop_
_entity_poly.entity_id
_entity_poly.type
_entity_poly.pdbx_seq_one_letter_code
_entity_poly.pdbx_strand_id
1 'polypeptide(L)'
;MAEQLYLYGVYSIHVRPIPLERAHWDAEYEIRHQDKPVQRWTTVGGDVGYEHEADAIEAAHQQAIADIERGAGVPKPRAFP
;
A
#
# COMPACT_ATOMS: atom_id res chain seq x y z
N MET A 1 7.08 10.16 -10.75
CA MET A 1 6.08 9.09 -10.94
C MET A 1 4.71 9.62 -10.53
N ALA A 2 3.64 9.09 -11.10
CA ALA A 2 2.28 9.50 -10.78
C ALA A 2 1.76 8.74 -9.55
N GLU A 3 1.22 9.47 -8.58
CA GLU A 3 0.38 8.87 -7.54
C GLU A 3 -0.88 8.30 -8.20
N GLN A 4 -1.25 7.08 -7.83
CA GLN A 4 -2.50 6.45 -8.26
C GLN A 4 -3.51 6.47 -7.13
N LEU A 5 -4.71 6.91 -7.44
CA LEU A 5 -5.84 6.94 -6.52
C LEU A 5 -6.84 5.85 -6.91
N TYR A 6 -7.11 4.94 -5.98
CA TYR A 6 -8.16 3.93 -6.10
C TYR A 6 -9.25 4.20 -5.07
N LEU A 7 -10.50 3.99 -5.46
CA LEU A 7 -11.66 4.17 -4.58
C LEU A 7 -12.20 2.81 -4.18
N TYR A 8 -12.39 2.60 -2.88
CA TYR A 8 -12.91 1.36 -2.33
C TYR A 8 -14.05 1.65 -1.35
N GLY A 9 -15.26 1.79 -1.89
CA GLY A 9 -16.44 2.18 -1.14
C GLY A 9 -16.28 3.58 -0.52
N VAL A 10 -16.20 3.65 0.81
CA VAL A 10 -15.98 4.89 1.58
C VAL A 10 -14.50 5.21 1.83
N TYR A 11 -13.60 4.31 1.40
CA TYR A 11 -12.16 4.47 1.53
C TYR A 11 -11.54 4.95 0.22
N SER A 12 -10.46 5.71 0.35
CA SER A 12 -9.60 6.13 -0.75
C SER A 12 -8.20 5.59 -0.51
N ILE A 13 -7.67 4.88 -1.50
CA ILE A 13 -6.35 4.26 -1.45
C ILE A 13 -5.44 5.08 -2.35
N HIS A 14 -4.42 5.68 -1.79
CA HIS A 14 -3.39 6.37 -2.55
C HIS A 14 -2.18 5.44 -2.66
N VAL A 15 -1.68 5.22 -3.87
CA VAL A 15 -0.52 4.37 -4.15
C VAL A 15 0.56 5.23 -4.81
N ARG A 16 1.79 5.12 -4.31
CA ARG A 16 2.95 5.84 -4.83
C ARG A 16 4.07 4.85 -5.11
N PRO A 17 4.46 4.65 -6.37
CA PRO A 17 5.63 3.85 -6.68
C PRO A 17 6.91 4.60 -6.29
N ILE A 18 7.89 3.86 -5.80
CA ILE A 18 9.21 4.32 -5.37
C ILE A 18 10.26 3.58 -6.18
N PRO A 19 11.15 4.28 -6.90
CA PRO A 19 12.30 3.62 -7.50
C PRO A 19 13.30 3.20 -6.42
N LEU A 20 13.70 1.94 -6.43
CA LEU A 20 14.76 1.40 -5.59
C LEU A 20 16.08 1.29 -6.35
N GLU A 21 17.17 1.14 -5.59
CA GLU A 21 18.49 0.89 -6.15
C GLU A 21 18.51 -0.48 -6.87
N ARG A 22 19.23 -0.58 -7.99
CA ARG A 22 19.31 -1.77 -8.89
C ARG A 22 18.10 -2.06 -9.80
N ALA A 23 17.38 -1.02 -10.23
CA ALA A 23 16.25 -1.15 -11.17
C ALA A 23 15.04 -1.92 -10.60
N HIS A 24 14.94 -2.00 -9.27
CA HIS A 24 13.76 -2.48 -8.58
C HIS A 24 12.82 -1.33 -8.25
N TRP A 25 11.59 -1.69 -7.90
CA TRP A 25 10.50 -0.78 -7.58
C TRP A 25 9.88 -1.20 -6.26
N ASP A 26 9.71 -0.25 -5.36
CA ASP A 26 8.83 -0.40 -4.20
C ASP A 26 7.55 0.38 -4.46
N ALA A 27 6.55 0.20 -3.62
CA ALA A 27 5.40 1.09 -3.62
C ALA A 27 4.89 1.31 -2.20
N GLU A 28 4.46 2.52 -1.93
CA GLU A 28 3.77 2.85 -0.69
C GLU A 28 2.29 3.03 -0.96
N TYR A 29 1.46 2.60 -0.01
CA TYR A 29 0.04 2.89 -0.02
C TYR A 29 -0.40 3.61 1.26
N GLU A 30 -1.39 4.48 1.12
CA GLU A 30 -2.09 5.14 2.20
C GLU A 30 -3.58 4.89 2.06
N ILE A 31 -4.25 4.58 3.17
CA ILE A 31 -5.70 4.38 3.20
C ILE A 31 -6.33 5.54 3.95
N ARG A 32 -7.25 6.22 3.29
CA ARG A 32 -8.04 7.30 3.85
C ARG A 32 -9.50 6.91 3.95
N HIS A 33 -10.16 7.38 4.99
CA HIS A 33 -11.60 7.30 5.16
C HIS A 33 -12.14 8.72 5.40
N GLN A 34 -13.04 9.21 4.53
CA GLN A 34 -13.59 10.57 4.64
C GLN A 34 -12.49 11.64 4.81
N ASP A 35 -11.45 11.57 3.97
CA ASP A 35 -10.28 12.46 3.98
C ASP A 35 -9.35 12.31 5.21
N LYS A 36 -9.66 11.40 6.15
CA LYS A 36 -8.78 11.10 7.29
C LYS A 36 -7.90 9.88 7.00
N PRO A 37 -6.56 9.98 7.14
CA PRO A 37 -5.69 8.82 6.97
C PRO A 37 -5.93 7.81 8.11
N VAL A 38 -6.58 6.70 7.79
CA VAL A 38 -6.80 5.58 8.74
C VAL A 38 -5.59 4.65 8.80
N GLN A 39 -4.88 4.53 7.68
CA GLN A 39 -3.58 3.89 7.59
C GLN A 39 -2.64 4.84 6.89
N ARG A 40 -1.54 5.19 7.57
CA ARG A 40 -0.49 6.04 7.01
C ARG A 40 0.31 5.26 5.96
N TRP A 41 1.07 5.99 5.15
CA TRP A 41 2.00 5.43 4.16
C TRP A 41 2.71 4.18 4.67
N THR A 42 2.38 3.06 4.04
CA THR A 42 2.91 1.73 4.33
C THR A 42 3.55 1.19 3.07
N THR A 43 4.80 0.76 3.18
CA THR A 43 5.60 0.25 2.06
C THR A 43 5.27 -1.22 1.78
N VAL A 44 5.14 -1.57 0.50
CA VAL A 44 4.88 -2.90 -0.03
C VAL A 44 5.92 -3.21 -1.09
N GLY A 45 6.82 -4.12 -0.74
CA GLY A 45 7.98 -4.53 -1.54
C GLY A 45 9.16 -4.94 -0.64
N GLY A 46 9.38 -4.20 0.45
CA GLY A 46 10.42 -4.51 1.41
C GLY A 46 11.81 -4.51 0.78
N ASP A 47 12.77 -5.23 1.38
CA ASP A 47 14.19 -5.20 0.97
C ASP A 47 14.45 -5.76 -0.46
N VAL A 48 13.50 -6.52 -1.02
CA VAL A 48 13.65 -7.17 -2.34
C VAL A 48 13.11 -6.30 -3.47
N GLY A 49 12.01 -5.55 -3.22
CA GLY A 49 11.33 -4.78 -4.25
C GLY A 49 10.74 -5.65 -5.39
N TYR A 50 10.13 -4.98 -6.35
CA TYR A 50 9.52 -5.53 -7.56
C TYR A 50 10.39 -5.21 -8.79
N GLU A 51 10.27 -6.03 -9.83
CA GLU A 51 11.03 -5.83 -11.08
C GLU A 51 10.45 -4.69 -11.93
N HIS A 52 9.13 -4.48 -11.89
CA HIS A 52 8.46 -3.40 -12.62
C HIS A 52 7.65 -2.49 -11.68
N GLU A 53 7.53 -1.23 -12.09
CA GLU A 53 6.70 -0.23 -11.42
C GLU A 53 5.26 -0.72 -11.26
N ALA A 54 4.69 -1.32 -12.31
CA ALA A 54 3.32 -1.83 -12.32
C ALA A 54 3.09 -2.94 -11.28
N ASP A 55 4.04 -3.87 -11.13
CA ASP A 55 3.96 -4.93 -10.11
C ASP A 55 3.93 -4.35 -8.70
N ALA A 56 4.76 -3.31 -8.43
CA ALA A 56 4.77 -2.63 -7.14
C ALA A 56 3.43 -1.93 -6.84
N ILE A 57 2.90 -1.22 -7.85
CA ILE A 57 1.59 -0.56 -7.77
C ILE A 57 0.48 -1.57 -7.47
N GLU A 58 0.42 -2.66 -8.23
CA GLU A 58 -0.61 -3.68 -8.06
C GLU A 58 -0.52 -4.34 -6.69
N ALA A 59 0.69 -4.67 -6.24
CA ALA A 59 0.91 -5.24 -4.92
C ALA A 59 0.45 -4.28 -3.81
N ALA A 60 0.81 -3.01 -3.89
CA ALA A 60 0.42 -2.00 -2.90
C ALA A 60 -1.10 -1.81 -2.88
N HIS A 61 -1.74 -1.82 -4.04
CA HIS A 61 -3.20 -1.76 -4.15
C HIS A 61 -3.88 -3.00 -3.54
N GLN A 62 -3.40 -4.20 -3.84
CA GLN A 62 -3.95 -5.45 -3.27
C GLN A 62 -3.76 -5.51 -1.76
N GLN A 63 -2.61 -5.10 -1.26
CA GLN A 63 -2.35 -5.04 0.17
C GLN A 63 -3.28 -4.05 0.88
N ALA A 64 -3.52 -2.88 0.27
CA ALA A 64 -4.46 -1.90 0.81
C ALA A 64 -5.90 -2.44 0.89
N ILE A 65 -6.37 -3.14 -0.14
CA ILE A 65 -7.69 -3.81 -0.11
C ILE A 65 -7.71 -4.83 1.02
N ALA A 66 -6.69 -5.68 1.13
CA ALA A 66 -6.61 -6.68 2.19
C ALA A 66 -6.61 -6.06 3.60
N ASP A 67 -5.98 -4.90 3.78
CA ASP A 67 -6.02 -4.13 5.03
C ASP A 67 -7.42 -3.57 5.31
N ILE A 68 -8.12 -3.04 4.31
CA ILE A 68 -9.51 -2.60 4.45
C ILE A 68 -10.42 -3.76 4.83
N GLU A 69 -10.31 -4.90 4.13
CA GLU A 69 -11.09 -6.11 4.40
C GLU A 69 -10.79 -6.71 5.77
N ARG A 70 -9.55 -6.59 6.24
CA ARG A 70 -9.15 -6.98 7.61
C ARG A 70 -9.60 -6.00 8.68
N GLY A 71 -10.18 -4.86 8.30
CA GLY A 71 -10.61 -3.80 9.20
C GLY A 71 -9.47 -2.84 9.53
N ALA A 72 -9.00 -2.08 8.54
CA ALA A 72 -7.99 -1.03 8.68
C ALA A 72 -8.23 -0.21 9.96
N GLY A 73 -7.34 -0.36 10.95
CA GLY A 73 -7.48 0.20 12.31
C GLY A 73 -7.62 -0.83 13.44
N VAL A 74 -7.77 -2.13 13.14
CA VAL A 74 -7.71 -3.21 14.14
C VAL A 74 -6.29 -3.80 14.11
N PRO A 75 -5.43 -3.51 15.11
CA PRO A 75 -4.10 -4.09 15.17
C PRO A 75 -4.21 -5.61 15.26
N LYS A 76 -3.67 -6.33 14.26
CA LYS A 76 -3.45 -7.78 14.40
C LYS A 76 -2.51 -8.00 15.60
N PRO A 77 -2.83 -8.90 16.55
CA PRO A 77 -1.85 -9.29 17.54
C PRO A 77 -0.64 -9.85 16.79
N ARG A 78 0.54 -9.33 17.11
CA ARG A 78 1.85 -9.89 16.73
C ARG A 78 1.82 -11.39 17.07
N ALA A 79 1.55 -12.23 16.08
CA ALA A 79 1.98 -13.61 16.14
C ALA A 79 3.49 -13.58 15.88
N PHE A 80 4.26 -13.44 16.97
CA PHE A 80 5.68 -13.78 16.95
C PHE A 80 5.80 -15.26 17.35
N PRO A 81 6.69 -16.03 16.69
CA PRO A 81 6.90 -17.45 16.95
C PRO A 81 7.50 -17.72 18.34
#